data_AF-A0A3C0NK75-F1
#
_entry.id   AF-A0A3C0NK75-F1
#
_cell.length_a   1.000
_cell.length_b   1.000
_cell.length_c   1.000
_cell.angle_alpha   90.00
_cell.angle_beta   90.00
_cell.angle_gamma   90.00
#
_symmetry.space_group_name_H-M   'P 1'
#
loop_
_entity.id
_entity.type
_entity.pdbx_description
1 polymer ?
#
loop_
_entity_poly.entity_id
_entity_poly.type
_entity_poly.pdbx_seq_one_letter_code
_entity_poly.pdbx_strand_id
1 'polypeptide(L)'
;MIHSPFKELVKNLFEATKQVDTALGELKEVSTKINAKYDPRSEFIRWRDSKDGQFWKQKQYQIQSKRCASCQKRIQLKGSHIDHVEPLSLYPHLALETKNLRLTCPDCNISKGNK
;
A
#
# COMPACT_ATOMS: atom_id res chain seq x y z
N MET A 1 -20.31 14.54 56.66
CA MET A 1 -20.46 13.96 55.31
C MET A 1 -19.44 12.84 55.19
N ILE A 2 -19.88 11.58 55.07
CA ILE A 2 -18.96 10.43 54.99
C ILE A 2 -18.39 10.40 53.56
N HIS A 3 -17.14 10.80 53.42
CA HIS A 3 -16.37 10.62 52.20
C HIS A 3 -16.17 9.12 52.02
N SER A 4 -16.72 8.54 50.95
CA SER A 4 -16.61 7.10 50.68
C SER A 4 -15.46 6.89 49.69
N PRO A 5 -14.30 6.37 50.13
CA PRO A 5 -13.13 6.20 49.27
C PRO A 5 -13.42 5.29 48.06
N PHE A 6 -14.37 4.36 48.22
CA PHE A 6 -14.83 3.51 47.13
C PHE A 6 -15.56 4.28 46.02
N LYS A 7 -16.44 5.23 46.39
CA LYS A 7 -17.15 6.05 45.38
C LYS A 7 -16.19 6.95 44.61
N GLU A 8 -15.19 7.48 45.29
CA GLU A 8 -14.16 8.30 44.66
C GLU A 8 -13.26 7.46 43.75
N LEU A 9 -12.88 6.25 44.17
CA LEU A 9 -12.16 5.30 43.33
C LEU A 9 -12.93 4.97 42.06
N VAL A 10 -14.23 4.66 42.16
CA VAL A 10 -15.07 4.34 41.00
C VAL A 10 -15.19 5.53 40.06
N LYS A 11 -15.35 6.75 40.59
CA LYS A 11 -15.38 7.98 39.78
C LYS A 11 -14.07 8.19 39.03
N ASN A 12 -12.94 8.08 39.73
CA ASN A 12 -11.61 8.25 39.14
C ASN A 12 -11.34 7.18 38.07
N LEU A 13 -11.77 5.95 38.31
CA LEU A 13 -11.66 4.87 37.32
C LEU A 13 -12.47 5.17 36.06
N PHE A 14 -13.69 5.67 36.21
CA PHE A 14 -14.54 6.05 35.09
C PHE A 14 -13.93 7.21 34.28
N GLU A 15 -13.43 8.24 34.95
CA GLU A 15 -12.75 9.37 34.31
C GLU A 15 -11.49 8.93 33.56
N ALA A 16 -10.67 8.06 34.17
CA ALA A 16 -9.49 7.49 33.54
C ALA A 16 -9.86 6.66 32.29
N THR A 17 -10.92 5.85 32.38
CA THR A 17 -11.41 5.05 31.24
C THR A 17 -11.83 5.96 30.08
N LYS A 18 -12.58 7.02 30.37
CA LYS A 18 -13.00 8.01 29.37
C LYS A 18 -11.82 8.72 28.70
N GLN A 19 -10.77 9.02 29.46
CA GLN A 19 -9.54 9.62 28.90
C GLN A 19 -8.83 8.65 27.97
N VAL A 20 -8.72 7.37 28.36
CA VAL A 20 -8.14 6.31 27.52
C VAL A 20 -8.93 6.14 26.23
N ASP A 21 -10.26 6.12 26.29
CA ASP A 21 -11.11 5.98 25.09
C ASP A 21 -10.93 7.15 24.12
N THR A 22 -10.80 8.36 24.67
CA THR A 22 -10.57 9.58 23.88
C THR A 22 -9.20 9.52 23.19
N ALA A 23 -8.14 9.23 23.95
CA ALA A 23 -6.78 9.10 23.41
C ALA A 23 -6.69 7.97 22.37
N LEU A 24 -7.39 6.85 22.59
CA LEU A 24 -7.46 5.75 21.64
C LEU A 24 -8.16 6.18 20.34
N GLY A 25 -9.21 7.00 20.42
CA GLY A 25 -9.87 7.60 19.27
C GLY A 25 -8.91 8.45 18.44
N GLU A 26 -8.20 9.37 19.08
CA GLU A 26 -7.21 10.24 18.44
C GLU A 26 -6.07 9.44 17.78
N LEU A 27 -5.54 8.43 18.48
CA LEU A 27 -4.49 7.55 17.94
C LEU A 27 -4.97 6.77 16.71
N LYS A 28 -6.23 6.29 16.70
CA LYS A 28 -6.81 5.62 15.53
C LYS A 28 -6.91 6.54 14.33
N GLU A 29 -7.30 7.80 14.53
CA GLU A 29 -7.34 8.78 13.43
C GLU A 29 -5.96 9.06 12.86
N VAL A 30 -4.96 9.27 13.72
CA VAL A 30 -3.57 9.48 13.31
C VAL A 30 -3.04 8.25 12.56
N SER A 31 -3.27 7.04 13.10
CA SER A 31 -2.88 5.78 12.45
C SER A 31 -3.50 5.64 11.07
N THR A 32 -4.79 5.99 10.92
CA THR A 32 -5.50 5.94 9.62
C THR A 32 -4.83 6.87 8.61
N LYS A 33 -4.49 8.10 9.01
CA LYS A 33 -3.80 9.07 8.14
C LYS A 33 -2.40 8.60 7.75
N ILE A 34 -1.65 8.01 8.69
CA ILE A 34 -0.32 7.44 8.42
C ILE A 34 -0.44 6.28 7.44
N ASN A 35 -1.35 5.33 7.69
CA ASN A 35 -1.57 4.18 6.82
C ASN A 35 -2.02 4.60 5.41
N ALA A 36 -2.84 5.65 5.28
CA ALA A 36 -3.21 6.19 3.98
C ALA A 36 -2.01 6.83 3.26
N LYS A 37 -1.13 7.55 3.98
CA LYS A 37 0.06 8.19 3.39
C LYS A 37 1.11 7.19 2.91
N TYR A 38 1.35 6.16 3.73
CA TYR A 38 2.29 5.07 3.46
C TYR A 38 1.58 3.84 2.90
N ASP A 39 0.39 4.02 2.32
CA ASP A 39 -0.31 2.97 1.61
C ASP A 39 0.60 2.46 0.48
N PRO A 40 0.93 1.16 0.44
CA PRO A 40 1.87 0.59 -0.53
C PRO A 40 1.49 0.86 -1.98
N ARG A 41 0.19 0.99 -2.28
CA ARG A 41 -0.29 1.38 -3.62
C ARG A 41 0.02 2.83 -3.92
N SER A 42 -0.24 3.73 -3.00
CA SER A 42 0.12 5.14 -3.12
C SER A 42 1.63 5.33 -3.26
N GLU A 43 2.43 4.56 -2.53
CA GLU A 43 3.88 4.55 -2.66
C GLU A 43 4.34 4.05 -4.04
N PHE A 44 3.81 2.92 -4.50
CA PHE A 44 4.08 2.40 -5.85
C PHE A 44 3.70 3.41 -6.94
N ILE A 45 2.56 4.09 -6.83
CA ILE A 45 2.13 5.11 -7.79
C ILE A 45 3.13 6.26 -7.83
N ARG A 46 3.54 6.78 -6.66
CA ARG A 46 4.55 7.86 -6.58
C ARG A 46 5.88 7.43 -7.22
N TRP A 47 6.34 6.22 -6.92
CA TRP A 47 7.57 5.69 -7.53
C TRP A 47 7.43 5.49 -9.04
N ARG A 48 6.34 4.86 -9.50
CA ARG A 48 6.06 4.62 -10.92
C ARG A 48 6.09 5.91 -11.72
N ASP A 49 5.54 6.98 -11.16
CA ASP A 49 5.42 8.28 -11.82
C ASP A 49 6.71 9.14 -11.67
N SER A 50 7.64 8.73 -10.81
CA SER A 50 8.96 9.34 -10.65
C SER A 50 9.90 9.04 -11.83
N LYS A 51 11.02 9.78 -11.92
CA LYS A 51 12.07 9.54 -12.91
C LYS A 51 12.65 8.13 -12.80
N ASP A 52 12.82 7.62 -11.58
CA ASP A 52 13.39 6.29 -11.33
C ASP A 52 12.48 5.18 -11.81
N GLY A 53 11.17 5.29 -11.54
CA GLY A 53 10.18 4.33 -12.04
C GLY A 53 10.07 4.33 -13.56
N GLN A 54 10.10 5.51 -14.19
CA GLN A 54 10.11 5.62 -15.66
C GLN A 54 11.40 5.07 -16.28
N PHE A 55 12.55 5.30 -15.63
CA PHE A 55 13.83 4.75 -16.07
C PHE A 55 13.88 3.22 -15.91
N TRP A 56 13.38 2.71 -14.77
CA TRP A 56 13.22 1.28 -14.55
C TRP A 56 12.34 0.65 -15.63
N LYS A 57 11.19 1.27 -15.96
CA LYS A 57 10.29 0.80 -17.01
C LYS A 57 11.00 0.71 -18.37
N GLN A 58 11.79 1.71 -18.73
CA GLN A 58 12.57 1.70 -19.97
C GLN A 58 13.60 0.57 -20.01
N LYS A 59 14.34 0.37 -18.92
CA LYS A 59 15.30 -0.74 -18.79
C LYS A 59 14.60 -2.09 -18.89
N GLN A 60 13.52 -2.28 -18.14
CA GLN A 60 12.78 -3.53 -18.11
C GLN A 60 12.19 -3.89 -19.47
N TYR A 61 11.76 -2.89 -20.24
CA TYR A 61 11.29 -3.10 -21.61
C TYR A 61 12.37 -3.69 -22.53
N GLN A 62 13.63 -3.29 -22.38
CA GLN A 62 14.74 -3.89 -23.14
C GLN A 62 15.09 -5.29 -22.62
N ILE A 63 15.15 -5.47 -21.29
CA ILE A 63 15.43 -6.77 -20.64
C ILE A 63 14.40 -7.82 -21.09
N GLN A 64 13.12 -7.45 -21.16
CA GLN A 64 12.05 -8.32 -21.63
C GLN A 64 11.96 -8.45 -23.16
N SER A 65 12.97 -7.98 -23.90
CA SER A 65 13.00 -8.04 -25.36
C SER A 65 11.74 -7.45 -26.03
N LYS A 66 11.19 -6.39 -25.43
CA LYS A 66 9.98 -5.67 -25.90
C LYS A 66 8.74 -6.57 -25.97
N ARG A 67 8.64 -7.57 -25.09
CA ARG A 67 7.53 -8.51 -25.00
C ARG A 67 6.83 -8.45 -23.64
N CYS A 68 5.54 -8.74 -23.65
CA CYS A 68 4.75 -8.94 -22.45
C CYS A 68 5.30 -10.14 -21.67
N ALA A 69 5.57 -9.96 -20.38
CA ALA A 69 6.09 -11.04 -19.54
C ALA A 69 5.11 -12.22 -19.37
N SER A 70 3.81 -11.98 -19.58
CA SER A 70 2.77 -13.01 -19.47
C SER A 70 2.53 -13.72 -20.81
N CYS A 71 2.05 -13.01 -21.84
CA CYS A 71 1.66 -13.64 -23.11
C CYS A 71 2.77 -13.67 -24.19
N GLN A 72 3.96 -13.12 -23.90
CA GLN A 72 5.11 -13.07 -24.81
C GLN A 72 4.89 -12.33 -26.14
N LYS A 73 3.72 -11.73 -26.37
CA LYS A 73 3.47 -10.85 -27.53
C LYS A 73 4.33 -9.60 -27.44
N ARG A 74 4.72 -9.06 -28.60
CA ARG A 74 5.41 -7.75 -28.66
C ARG A 74 4.48 -6.67 -28.11
N ILE A 75 5.05 -5.79 -27.30
CA ILE A 75 4.35 -4.64 -26.72
C ILE A 75 5.11 -3.37 -27.06
N GLN A 76 4.40 -2.25 -27.07
CA GLN A 76 5.02 -0.93 -27.11
C GLN A 76 5.34 -0.48 -25.67
N LEU A 77 6.42 0.28 -25.50
CA LEU A 77 6.74 0.87 -24.19
C LEU A 77 5.57 1.76 -23.71
N LYS A 78 5.09 2.65 -24.59
CA LYS A 78 3.87 3.43 -24.36
C LYS A 78 2.66 2.48 -24.41
N GLY A 79 1.86 2.46 -23.35
CA GLY A 79 0.72 1.54 -23.20
C GLY A 79 1.06 0.21 -22.52
N SER A 80 2.34 -0.10 -22.26
CA SER A 80 2.68 -1.19 -21.34
C SER A 80 2.47 -0.78 -19.89
N HIS A 81 2.18 -1.75 -19.02
CA HIS A 81 1.95 -1.55 -17.59
C HIS A 81 3.06 -2.19 -16.77
N ILE A 82 3.43 -1.57 -15.64
CA ILE A 82 4.23 -2.22 -14.61
C ILE A 82 3.25 -3.04 -13.76
N ASP A 83 3.39 -4.36 -13.81
CA ASP A 83 2.57 -5.34 -13.11
C ASP A 83 3.38 -5.98 -11.98
N HIS A 84 2.71 -6.29 -10.88
CA HIS A 84 3.28 -7.06 -9.78
C HIS A 84 3.04 -8.55 -10.04
N VAL A 85 4.08 -9.39 -10.01
CA VAL A 85 3.93 -10.85 -10.09
C VAL A 85 3.04 -11.31 -8.94
N GLU A 86 3.44 -11.03 -7.71
CA GLU A 86 2.64 -11.17 -6.51
C GLU A 86 1.75 -9.93 -6.32
N PRO A 87 0.41 -10.06 -6.34
CA PRO A 87 -0.50 -8.93 -6.28
C PRO A 87 -0.25 -7.99 -5.11
N LEU A 88 -0.20 -6.69 -5.38
CA LEU A 88 0.01 -5.65 -4.37
C LEU A 88 -1.03 -5.68 -3.23
N SER A 89 -2.27 -6.10 -3.54
CA SER A 89 -3.34 -6.21 -2.54
C SER A 89 -3.13 -7.35 -1.53
N LEU A 90 -2.34 -8.36 -1.88
CA LEU A 90 -2.06 -9.52 -1.02
C LEU A 90 -0.64 -9.45 -0.43
N TYR A 91 0.30 -8.86 -1.16
CA TYR A 91 1.72 -8.76 -0.78
C TYR A 91 2.20 -7.30 -0.79
N PRO A 92 1.66 -6.43 0.09
CA PRO A 92 1.98 -5.01 0.13
C PRO A 92 3.48 -4.73 0.34
N HIS A 93 4.18 -5.58 1.09
CA HIS A 93 5.61 -5.43 1.36
C HIS A 93 6.50 -5.63 0.12
N LEU A 94 5.95 -6.15 -1.00
CA LEU A 94 6.65 -6.32 -2.26
C LEU A 94 6.36 -5.20 -3.27
N ALA A 95 5.77 -4.08 -2.85
CA ALA A 95 5.28 -3.03 -3.73
C ALA A 95 6.36 -2.43 -4.66
N LEU A 96 7.57 -2.26 -4.13
CA LEU A 96 8.72 -1.68 -4.85
C LEU A 96 9.85 -2.68 -5.07
N GLU A 97 9.62 -3.95 -4.74
CA GLU A 97 10.61 -5.00 -4.95
C GLU A 97 10.71 -5.30 -6.44
N THR A 98 11.81 -4.87 -7.07
CA THR A 98 11.99 -4.95 -8.52
C THR A 98 11.89 -6.36 -9.09
N LYS A 99 12.27 -7.41 -8.34
CA LYS A 99 12.08 -8.81 -8.79
C LYS A 99 10.60 -9.22 -8.84
N ASN A 100 9.73 -8.51 -8.11
CA ASN A 100 8.29 -8.69 -8.14
C ASN A 100 7.62 -7.87 -9.26
N LEU A 101 8.37 -7.04 -10.00
CA LEU A 101 7.81 -6.18 -11.04
C LEU A 101 8.14 -6.71 -12.44
N ARG A 102 7.19 -6.58 -13.36
CA ARG A 102 7.34 -6.95 -14.77
C ARG A 102 6.52 -6.03 -15.67
N LEU A 103 6.79 -6.04 -16.98
CA LEU A 103 5.95 -5.35 -17.96
C LEU A 103 4.95 -6.28 -18.62
N THR A 104 3.71 -5.83 -18.68
CA THR A 104 2.59 -6.55 -19.32
C THR A 104 1.90 -5.68 -20.36
N CYS A 105 1.21 -6.33 -21.31
CA CYS A 105 0.24 -5.65 -22.16
C CYS A 105 -1.03 -5.32 -21.36
N PRO A 106 -1.86 -4.37 -21.82
CA PRO A 106 -3.12 -4.02 -21.17
C PRO A 106 -4.01 -5.24 -20.87
N ASP A 107 -4.18 -6.13 -21.85
CA ASP A 107 -5.04 -7.31 -21.73
C ASP A 107 -4.59 -8.25 -20.59
N CYS A 108 -3.29 -8.56 -20.53
CA CYS A 108 -2.74 -9.42 -19.47
C CYS A 108 -2.81 -8.74 -18.10
N ASN A 109 -2.54 -7.44 -18.04
CA ASN A 109 -2.62 -6.67 -16.79
C ASN A 109 -4.04 -6.70 -16.21
N ILE A 110 -5.05 -6.51 -17.07
CA ILE A 110 -6.46 -6.54 -16.66
C ILE A 110 -6.89 -7.97 -16.30
N SER A 111 -6.50 -8.96 -17.10
CA SER A 111 -6.89 -10.36 -16.91
C SER A 111 -6.33 -10.98 -15.61
N LYS A 112 -5.15 -10.54 -15.16
CA LYS A 112 -4.53 -11.00 -13.91
C LYS A 112 -5.37 -10.64 -12.69
N GLY A 113 -5.80 -9.38 -12.56
CA GLY A 113 -6.45 -8.88 -11.35
C GLY A 113 -5.55 -9.06 -10.12
N ASN A 114 -6.06 -9.76 -9.10
CA ASN A 114 -5.31 -10.12 -7.89
C ASN A 114 -4.89 -11.61 -7.87
N LYS A 115 -4.81 -12.25 -9.04
CA LYS A 115 -4.25 -13.60 -9.20
C LYS A 115 -2.75 -13.56 -9.38
#